data_AF-A0A3D5LFG8-F1
#
_entry.id   AF-A0A3D5LFG8-F1
#
_cell.length_a   1.000
_cell.length_b   1.000
_cell.length_c   1.000
_cell.angle_alpha   90.00
_cell.angle_beta   90.00
_cell.angle_gamma   90.00
#
_symmetry.space_group_name_H-M   'P 1'
#
loop_
_entity.id
_entity.type
_entity.pdbx_description
1 polymer ?
#
loop_
_entity_poly.entity_id
_entity_poly.type
_entity_poly.pdbx_seq_one_letter_code
_entity_poly.pdbx_strand_id
1 'polypeptide(L)'
;MALEALGMIETRGLVAAIEAADAMCKAANVTLVGTEKIGSGLVTVMVRGDVGAVKSAVEAGASSAGTLGELVATHVIPRPHGDVEMILPTVK
;
A
#
# COMPACT_ATOMS: atom_id res chain seq x y z
N MET A 1 2.47 15.78 13.70
CA MET A 1 1.36 14.84 13.49
C MET A 1 1.85 13.46 13.87
N ALA A 2 1.01 12.62 14.50
CA ALA A 2 1.43 11.25 14.79
C ALA A 2 1.71 10.52 13.47
N LEU A 3 2.83 9.80 13.38
CA LEU A 3 3.12 8.97 12.22
C LEU A 3 2.16 7.78 12.25
N GLU A 4 1.20 7.77 11.34
CA GLU A 4 0.26 6.67 11.15
C GLU A 4 0.98 5.45 10.54
N ALA A 5 0.43 4.26 10.78
CA ALA A 5 1.00 3.02 10.26
C ALA A 5 1.04 3.04 8.72
N LEU A 6 2.04 2.39 8.14
CA LEU A 6 2.23 2.30 6.70
C LEU A 6 1.90 0.90 6.21
N GLY A 7 1.02 0.80 5.21
CA GLY A 7 0.74 -0.43 4.47
C GLY A 7 1.28 -0.33 3.05
N MET A 8 1.88 -1.41 2.55
CA MET A 8 2.50 -1.45 1.22
C MET A 8 2.13 -2.75 0.52
N ILE A 9 1.78 -2.64 -0.76
CA ILE A 9 1.59 -3.77 -1.67
C ILE A 9 2.37 -3.49 -2.94
N GLU A 10 3.25 -4.40 -3.34
CA GLU A 10 3.97 -4.36 -4.61
C GLU A 10 3.44 -5.44 -5.55
N THR A 11 3.16 -5.05 -6.78
CA THR A 11 2.69 -5.93 -7.85
C THR A 11 3.56 -5.79 -9.08
N ARG A 12 3.53 -6.81 -9.96
CA ARG A 12 3.99 -6.65 -11.34
C ARG A 12 2.81 -6.26 -12.22
N GLY A 13 2.86 -5.04 -12.74
CA GLY A 13 1.85 -4.43 -13.59
C GLY A 13 0.97 -3.42 -12.83
N LEU A 14 0.60 -2.35 -13.54
CA LEU A 14 -0.18 -1.24 -12.97
C LEU A 14 -1.64 -1.62 -12.67
N VAL A 15 -2.23 -2.52 -13.45
CA VAL A 15 -3.65 -2.91 -13.26
C VAL A 15 -3.86 -3.63 -11.93
N ALA A 16 -2.97 -4.57 -11.58
CA ALA A 16 -3.01 -5.26 -10.28
C ALA A 16 -2.75 -4.29 -9.10
N ALA A 17 -1.87 -3.30 -9.28
CA ALA A 17 -1.64 -2.26 -8.27
C ALA A 17 -2.89 -1.39 -8.04
N ILE A 18 -3.60 -1.01 -9.11
CA ILE A 18 -4.85 -0.23 -9.00
C ILE A 18 -5.92 -1.04 -8.28
N GLU A 19 -6.08 -2.32 -8.60
CA GLU A 19 -7.01 -3.22 -7.90
C GLU A 19 -6.65 -3.38 -6.42
N ALA A 20 -5.36 -3.56 -6.09
CA ALA A 20 -4.89 -3.56 -4.70
C ALA A 20 -5.31 -2.27 -3.98
N ALA A 21 -5.03 -1.10 -4.57
CA ALA A 21 -5.35 0.19 -3.96
C ALA A 21 -6.86 0.37 -3.74
N ASP A 22 -7.70 -0.04 -4.69
CA ASP A 22 -9.17 0.01 -4.56
C ASP A 22 -9.67 -0.91 -3.43
N ALA A 23 -9.19 -2.15 -3.38
CA ALA A 23 -9.54 -3.10 -2.34
C ALA A 23 -9.07 -2.66 -0.95
N MET A 24 -7.85 -2.10 -0.84
CA MET A 24 -7.31 -1.54 0.41
C MET A 24 -8.22 -0.43 0.96
N CYS A 25 -8.59 0.54 0.11
CA CYS A 25 -9.42 1.68 0.51
C CYS A 25 -10.86 1.28 0.88
N LYS A 26 -11.39 0.19 0.30
CA LYS A 26 -12.73 -0.33 0.62
C LYS A 26 -12.77 -1.16 1.90
N ALA A 27 -11.68 -1.84 2.22
CA ALA A 27 -11.64 -2.80 3.32
C ALA A 27 -11.53 -2.14 4.71
N ALA A 28 -10.91 -0.96 4.80
CA ALA A 28 -10.69 -0.29 6.07
C ALA A 28 -10.57 1.22 5.93
N ASN A 29 -10.65 1.94 7.06
CA ASN A 29 -10.45 3.38 7.12
C ASN A 29 -8.95 3.71 6.96
N VAL A 30 -8.49 3.75 5.71
CA VAL A 30 -7.11 4.09 5.33
C VAL A 30 -7.10 5.17 4.26
N THR A 31 -6.03 5.95 4.21
CA THR A 31 -5.80 6.96 3.18
C THR A 31 -4.76 6.45 2.19
N LEU A 32 -5.08 6.45 0.90
CA LEU A 32 -4.11 6.18 -0.16
C LEU A 32 -3.08 7.31 -0.22
N VAL A 33 -1.81 6.98 0.00
CA VAL A 33 -0.71 7.94 -0.03
C VAL A 33 -0.28 8.23 -1.47
N GLY A 34 -0.16 7.16 -2.26
CA GLY A 34 0.31 7.23 -3.62
C GLY A 34 0.86 5.91 -4.10
N THR A 35 1.58 5.99 -5.22
CA THR A 35 2.16 4.83 -5.90
C THR A 35 3.57 5.13 -6.34
N GLU A 36 4.49 4.19 -6.16
CA GLU A 36 5.86 4.26 -6.67
C GLU A 36 6.10 3.25 -7.79
N LYS A 37 6.85 3.68 -8.80
CA LYS A 37 7.13 2.90 -10.02
C LYS A 37 8.63 2.90 -10.26
N ILE A 38 9.28 1.75 -10.03
CA ILE A 38 10.75 1.64 -10.08
C ILE A 38 11.28 0.98 -11.36
N GLY A 39 10.40 0.65 -12.32
CA GLY A 39 10.75 -0.03 -13.56
C GLY A 39 10.49 -1.54 -13.50
N SER A 40 10.84 -2.27 -14.56
CA SER A 40 10.63 -3.73 -14.69
C SER A 40 9.18 -4.20 -14.43
N GLY A 41 8.22 -3.30 -14.62
CA GLY A 41 6.81 -3.53 -14.31
C GLY A 41 6.45 -3.51 -12.82
N LEU A 42 7.38 -3.21 -11.92
CA LEU A 42 7.11 -3.15 -10.48
C LEU A 42 6.41 -1.85 -10.10
N VAL A 43 5.29 -2.00 -9.39
CA VAL A 43 4.46 -0.90 -8.90
C VAL A 43 4.10 -1.16 -7.44
N THR A 44 4.46 -0.24 -6.56
CA THR A 44 4.11 -0.29 -5.13
C THR A 44 3.01 0.72 -4.83
N VAL A 45 1.94 0.29 -4.17
CA VAL A 45 0.88 1.15 -3.63
C VAL A 45 1.01 1.25 -2.11
N MET A 46 0.72 2.43 -1.56
CA MET A 46 0.99 2.73 -0.15
C MET A 46 -0.21 3.41 0.51
N VAL A 47 -0.59 2.98 1.71
CA VAL A 47 -1.69 3.55 2.50
C VAL A 47 -1.28 3.91 3.92
N ARG A 48 -2.01 4.83 4.55
CA ARG A 48 -1.87 5.21 5.96
C ARG A 48 -3.16 5.02 6.76
N GLY A 49 -2.99 4.79 8.06
CA GLY A 49 -4.08 4.78 9.03
C GLY A 49 -3.66 4.12 10.34
N ASP A 50 -4.65 3.74 11.15
CA ASP A 50 -4.41 2.94 12.34
C ASP A 50 -3.85 1.56 11.99
N VAL A 51 -2.99 1.00 12.84
CA VAL A 51 -2.31 -0.29 12.62
C VAL A 51 -3.30 -1.40 12.25
N GLY A 52 -4.47 -1.45 12.91
CA GLY A 52 -5.51 -2.43 12.63
C GLY A 52 -6.11 -2.25 11.23
N ALA A 53 -6.49 -1.01 10.89
CA ALA A 53 -7.04 -0.67 9.58
C ALA A 53 -6.05 -0.99 8.45
N VAL A 54 -4.77 -0.65 8.65
CA VAL A 54 -3.70 -0.91 7.67
C VAL A 54 -3.49 -2.41 7.45
N LYS A 55 -3.51 -3.23 8.50
CA LYS A 55 -3.41 -4.70 8.35
C LYS A 55 -4.57 -5.26 7.53
N SER A 56 -5.80 -4.90 7.89
CA SER A 56 -6.99 -5.35 7.15
C SER A 56 -6.98 -4.88 5.69
N ALA A 57 -6.56 -3.64 5.44
CA ALA A 57 -6.41 -3.12 4.09
C ALA A 57 -5.39 -3.92 3.27
N VAL A 58 -4.20 -4.17 3.82
CA VAL A 58 -3.14 -4.93 3.13
C VAL A 58 -3.57 -6.37 2.84
N GLU A 59 -4.22 -7.05 3.78
CA GLU A 59 -4.74 -8.41 3.56
C GLU A 59 -5.76 -8.47 2.41
N ALA A 60 -6.72 -7.54 2.38
CA ALA A 60 -7.71 -7.46 1.31
C ALA A 60 -7.08 -7.13 -0.04
N GLY A 61 -6.22 -6.11 -0.09
CA GLY A 61 -5.54 -5.70 -1.32
C GLY A 61 -4.64 -6.78 -1.89
N ALA A 62 -3.94 -7.53 -1.03
CA ALA A 62 -3.06 -8.61 -1.44
C ALA A 62 -3.83 -9.76 -2.09
N SER A 63 -4.99 -10.12 -1.51
CA SER A 63 -5.88 -11.13 -2.05
C SER A 63 -6.42 -10.73 -3.44
N SER A 64 -6.91 -9.49 -3.59
CA SER A 64 -7.44 -9.01 -4.87
C SER A 64 -6.36 -8.92 -5.94
N ALA A 65 -5.21 -8.31 -5.63
CA ALA A 65 -4.11 -8.18 -6.58
C ALA A 65 -3.51 -9.53 -6.99
N GLY A 66 -3.37 -10.48 -6.06
CA GLY A 66 -2.89 -11.82 -6.36
C GLY A 66 -3.86 -12.66 -7.20
N THR A 67 -5.16 -12.34 -7.17
CA THR A 67 -6.17 -12.96 -8.05
C THR A 67 -6.12 -12.39 -9.46
N LEU A 68 -5.95 -11.06 -9.58
CA LEU A 68 -5.96 -10.37 -10.88
C LEU A 68 -4.62 -10.43 -11.62
N GLY A 69 -3.50 -10.46 -10.90
CA GLY A 69 -2.16 -10.41 -11.47
C GLY A 69 -1.09 -10.99 -10.54
N GLU A 70 0.13 -10.49 -10.66
CA GLU A 70 1.28 -10.97 -9.87
C GLU A 70 1.48 -10.08 -8.64
N LEU A 71 1.19 -10.63 -7.46
CA LEU A 71 1.60 -10.07 -6.18
C LEU A 71 3.08 -10.36 -5.94
N VAL A 72 3.89 -9.33 -5.77
CA VAL A 72 5.35 -9.44 -5.57
C VAL A 72 5.69 -9.40 -4.08
N ALA A 73 5.16 -8.41 -3.36
CA ALA A 73 5.43 -8.26 -1.94
C ALA A 73 4.29 -7.52 -1.22
N THR A 74 4.19 -7.74 0.09
CA THR A 74 3.29 -6.99 0.99
C THR A 74 4.01 -6.72 2.29
N HIS A 75 3.79 -5.55 2.89
CA HIS A 75 4.36 -5.26 4.19
C HIS A 75 3.54 -4.23 4.98
N VAL A 76 3.63 -4.31 6.31
CA VAL A 76 3.02 -3.36 7.23
C VAL A 76 4.07 -2.91 8.24
N ILE A 77 4.21 -1.60 8.38
CA ILE A 77 5.06 -0.98 9.41
C ILE A 77 4.13 -0.26 10.40
N PRO A 78 3.91 -0.80 11.62
CA PRO A 78 2.98 -0.22 12.58
C PRO A 78 3.35 1.19 13.04
N ARG A 79 4.65 1.50 13.08
CA ARG A 79 5.18 2.78 13.53
C ARG A 79 6.46 3.12 12.77
N PRO A 80 6.36 3.67 11.55
CA PRO A 80 7.53 4.04 10.78
C PRO A 80 8.35 5.11 11.51
N HIS A 81 9.67 5.06 11.33
CA HIS A 81 10.56 6.11 11.82
C HIS A 81 10.31 7.40 11.04
N GLY A 82 10.48 8.56 11.67
CA GLY A 82 10.19 9.86 11.03
C GLY A 82 10.97 10.09 9.73
N ASP A 83 12.22 9.65 9.68
CA ASP A 83 13.06 9.77 8.47
C ASP A 83 12.55 8.95 7.28
N VAL A 84 11.73 7.92 7.51
CA VAL A 84 11.13 7.13 6.42
C VAL A 84 10.18 8.00 5.60
N GLU A 85 9.55 9.01 6.19
CA GLU A 85 8.67 9.93 5.47
C GLU A 85 9.40 10.70 4.35
N MET A 86 10.72 10.86 4.44
CA MET A 86 11.50 11.59 3.44
C MET A 86 11.61 10.87 2.10
N ILE A 87 11.35 9.57 2.06
CA ILE A 87 11.45 8.74 0.85
C ILE A 87 10.10 8.27 0.31
N LEU A 88 9.02 8.57 1.03
CA LEU A 88 7.68 8.14 0.63
C LEU A 88 7.03 9.19 -0.28
N PRO A 89 6.17 8.76 -1.22
CA PRO A 89 5.39 9.69 -2.02
C PRO A 89 4.54 10.56 -1.10
N THR A 90 4.42 11.84 -1.44
CA THR A 90 3.52 12.77 -0.75
C THR A 90 2.13 12.69 -1.35
N VAL A 91 1.11 12.70 -0.49
CA VAL A 91 -0.29 12.85 -0.91
C VAL A 91 -0.41 14.15 -1.69
N LYS A 92 -0.86 14.08 -2.94
CA LYS A 92 -1.12 15.26 -3.78
C LYS A 92 -2.48 15.86 -3.48
#